data_AF-A0A3L7WFW8-F1
#
_entry.id   AF-A0A3L7WFW8-F1
#
_cell.length_a   1.000
_cell.length_b   1.000
_cell.length_c   1.000
_cell.angle_alpha   90.00
_cell.angle_beta   90.00
_cell.angle_gamma   90.00
#
_symmetry.space_group_name_H-M   'P 1'
#
loop_
_entity.id
_entity.type
_entity.pdbx_description
1 polymer ?
#
loop_
_entity_poly.entity_id
_entity_poly.type
_entity_poly.pdbx_seq_one_letter_code
_entity_poly.pdbx_strand_id
1 'polypeptide(L)'
;MIEILLNALRAPEIRKKILFVAGMLVVFRLLSHVPVPGADPAALAGFFKDNALFGLLDLFSGGGLARFSVVGLGLNPYINASIIMQLMSGVIPRLIELSREGEYGRNKINQYTRYLTVPLAALQSYAFLALLNSQSVLKTTFDLASPETLVQIVILTTGSLLLMWIGELVTERGIGNGISFIIFAGIIGRVPAAIQEFFSAPDIAVLLAFVAVGGAAVAAIIFITEGQRRIPVEYASRVRGNRVYQGGRTFLPLKVNQAGVIPIIFSMSILLFPAQIAGYFTASAVTWVAEGSKWIVATLGPQNEIVYLPLYFLLTVAFTYFYTAFTFKADETADQLRKNGGYVPGIRPGAPTEEYLGKVVTRITLLGSLFLGLVAVSPYALGALFGNLGGLSVSLGGTGLLIAVSVVVETMKQLEAQMLMRNYEGFIK
;
A
#
# COMPACT_ATOMS: atom_id res chain seq x y z
N MET A 1 -0.90 -21.79 11.96
CA MET A 1 0.00 -20.86 11.22
C MET A 1 1.48 -21.14 11.42
N ILE A 2 1.99 -21.32 12.65
CA ILE A 2 3.43 -21.57 12.91
C ILE A 2 3.93 -22.89 12.26
N GLU A 3 3.13 -23.94 12.29
CA GLU A 3 3.46 -25.23 11.66
C GLU A 3 3.57 -25.12 10.13
N ILE A 4 2.77 -24.25 9.51
CA ILE A 4 2.82 -23.98 8.07
C ILE A 4 4.12 -23.24 7.72
N LEU A 5 4.56 -22.29 8.56
CA LEU A 5 5.87 -21.61 8.38
C LEU A 5 7.05 -22.59 8.48
N LEU A 6 7.02 -23.49 9.48
CA LEU A 6 8.04 -24.53 9.61
C LEU A 6 8.06 -25.48 8.41
N ASN A 7 6.88 -25.87 7.91
CA ASN A 7 6.76 -26.72 6.72
C ASN A 7 7.14 -25.98 5.42
N ALA A 8 6.90 -24.67 5.36
CA ALA A 8 7.32 -23.80 4.25
C ALA A 8 8.85 -23.68 4.17
N LEU A 9 9.53 -23.56 5.31
CA LEU A 9 10.99 -23.53 5.39
C LEU A 9 11.63 -24.88 5.02
N ARG A 10 10.93 -26.00 5.26
CA ARG A 10 11.36 -27.34 4.85
C ARG A 10 11.20 -27.58 3.34
N ALA A 11 10.27 -26.90 2.68
CA ALA A 11 10.02 -27.02 1.26
C ALA A 11 11.12 -26.33 0.43
N PRO A 12 11.89 -27.06 -0.42
CA PRO A 12 13.04 -26.48 -1.11
C PRO A 12 12.67 -25.36 -2.09
N GLU A 13 11.53 -25.45 -2.76
CA GLU A 13 11.05 -24.41 -3.69
C GLU A 13 10.63 -23.13 -2.96
N ILE A 14 9.78 -23.25 -1.93
CA ILE A 14 9.29 -22.11 -1.15
C ILE A 14 10.46 -21.46 -0.40
N ARG A 15 11.37 -22.26 0.15
CA ARG A 15 12.62 -21.76 0.76
C ARG A 15 13.46 -20.94 -0.22
N LYS A 16 13.63 -21.40 -1.47
CA LYS A 16 14.36 -20.62 -2.49
C LYS A 16 13.68 -19.27 -2.77
N LYS A 17 12.34 -19.25 -2.84
CA LYS A 17 11.58 -18.01 -3.01
C LYS A 17 11.74 -17.07 -1.81
N ILE A 18 11.64 -17.57 -0.58
CA ILE A 18 11.85 -16.79 0.65
C ILE A 18 13.27 -16.22 0.70
N LEU A 19 14.29 -17.04 0.42
CA LEU A 19 15.68 -16.60 0.37
C LEU A 19 15.92 -15.56 -0.72
N PHE A 20 15.25 -15.69 -1.87
CA PHE A 20 15.28 -14.69 -2.93
C PHE A 20 14.69 -13.36 -2.45
N VAL A 21 13.49 -13.37 -1.84
CA VAL A 21 12.89 -12.15 -1.26
C VAL A 21 13.81 -11.53 -0.22
N ALA A 22 14.33 -12.33 0.72
CA ALA A 22 15.25 -11.85 1.76
C ALA A 22 16.52 -11.24 1.15
N GLY A 23 17.11 -11.88 0.13
CA GLY A 23 18.26 -11.35 -0.59
C GLY A 23 17.97 -10.00 -1.28
N MET A 24 16.82 -9.88 -1.95
CA MET A 24 16.40 -8.63 -2.58
C MET A 24 16.14 -7.51 -1.54
N LEU A 25 15.61 -7.85 -0.37
CA LEU A 25 15.43 -6.89 0.73
C LEU A 25 16.76 -6.41 1.32
N VAL A 26 17.77 -7.28 1.39
CA VAL A 26 19.14 -6.89 1.76
C VAL A 26 19.72 -5.93 0.72
N VAL A 27 19.56 -6.20 -0.58
CA VAL A 27 19.98 -5.29 -1.65
C VAL A 27 19.29 -3.94 -1.53
N PHE A 28 17.96 -3.92 -1.32
CA PHE A 28 17.21 -2.68 -1.04
C PHE A 28 17.82 -1.91 0.14
N ARG A 29 18.15 -2.58 1.23
CA ARG A 29 18.75 -1.93 2.40
C ARG A 29 20.16 -1.43 2.18
N LEU A 30 20.99 -2.13 1.41
CA LEU A 30 22.30 -1.61 1.01
C LEU A 30 22.14 -0.34 0.18
N LEU A 31 21.23 -0.34 -0.80
CA LEU A 31 20.97 0.83 -1.63
C LEU A 31 20.44 2.03 -0.84
N SER A 32 19.64 1.82 0.22
CA SER A 32 19.18 2.90 1.10
C SER A 32 20.30 3.51 1.96
N HIS A 33 21.48 2.89 2.02
CA HIS A 33 22.67 3.41 2.71
C HIS A 33 23.69 4.05 1.77
N VAL A 34 23.48 4.02 0.45
CA VAL A 34 24.36 4.70 -0.52
C VAL A 34 23.87 6.14 -0.67
N PRO A 35 24.55 7.16 -0.10
CA PRO A 35 24.14 8.56 -0.23
C PRO A 35 24.44 9.10 -1.63
N VAL A 36 23.61 10.00 -2.11
CA VAL A 36 23.86 10.78 -3.33
C VAL A 36 24.76 11.98 -2.97
N PRO A 37 25.82 12.27 -3.76
CA PRO A 37 26.65 13.45 -3.53
C PRO A 37 25.86 14.76 -3.62
N GLY A 38 26.11 15.70 -2.71
CA GLY A 38 25.63 17.10 -2.80
C GLY A 38 24.71 17.60 -1.67
N ALA A 39 24.27 16.73 -0.75
CA ALA A 39 23.48 17.14 0.41
C ALA A 39 24.29 17.11 1.72
N ASP A 40 24.05 18.07 2.63
CA ASP A 40 24.61 18.02 3.99
C ASP A 40 23.74 17.16 4.91
N PRO A 41 24.24 16.03 5.45
CA PRO A 41 23.48 15.17 6.34
C PRO A 41 22.96 15.87 7.60
N ALA A 42 23.69 16.87 8.12
CA ALA A 42 23.31 17.59 9.33
C ALA A 42 22.14 18.55 9.08
N ALA A 43 22.16 19.29 7.96
CA ALA A 43 21.06 20.16 7.55
C ALA A 43 19.82 19.34 7.16
N LEU A 44 20.02 18.16 6.55
CA LEU A 44 18.94 17.23 6.23
C LEU A 44 18.25 16.72 7.50
N ALA A 45 19.01 16.32 8.52
CA ALA A 45 18.44 15.86 9.79
C ALA A 45 17.61 16.95 10.50
N GLY A 46 18.00 18.22 10.41
CA GLY A 46 17.21 19.35 10.90
C GLY A 46 15.90 19.52 10.13
N PHE A 47 15.97 19.55 8.79
CA PHE A 47 14.80 19.71 7.92
C PHE A 47 13.72 18.63 8.13
N PHE A 48 14.14 17.38 8.36
CA PHE A 48 13.23 16.26 8.60
C PHE A 48 12.57 16.28 10.00
N LYS A 49 13.23 16.89 10.99
CA LYS A 49 12.61 17.09 12.32
C LYS A 49 11.48 18.11 12.27
N ASP A 50 11.63 19.15 11.46
CA ASP A 50 10.64 20.24 11.39
C ASP A 50 9.46 19.92 10.47
N ASN A 51 9.61 18.97 9.54
CA ASN A 51 8.58 18.64 8.56
C ASN A 51 7.99 17.23 8.72
N ALA A 52 6.90 17.12 9.48
CA ALA A 52 6.14 15.88 9.66
C ALA A 52 5.68 15.22 8.33
N LEU A 53 5.38 16.02 7.30
CA LEU A 53 5.03 15.55 5.95
C LEU A 53 6.15 14.72 5.32
N PHE A 54 7.41 15.17 5.46
CA PHE A 54 8.56 14.47 4.89
C PHE A 54 8.94 13.25 5.70
N GLY A 55 8.73 13.24 7.02
CA GLY A 55 8.83 12.04 7.83
C GLY A 55 7.91 10.91 7.33
N LEU A 56 6.69 11.27 6.94
CA LEU A 56 5.71 10.34 6.40
C LEU A 56 6.08 9.79 5.01
N LEU A 57 6.59 10.66 4.12
CA LEU A 57 7.13 10.23 2.82
C LEU A 57 8.35 9.32 2.99
N ASP A 58 9.17 9.61 3.99
CA ASP A 58 10.36 8.83 4.31
C ASP A 58 10.01 7.43 4.87
N LEU A 59 8.86 7.29 5.53
CA LEU A 59 8.33 5.98 5.95
C LEU A 59 8.16 5.04 4.74
N PHE A 60 7.64 5.56 3.62
CA PHE A 60 7.47 4.82 2.37
C PHE A 60 8.78 4.55 1.62
N SER A 61 9.77 5.44 1.73
CA SER A 61 11.11 5.21 1.18
C SER A 61 12.00 4.34 2.08
N GLY A 62 11.50 3.98 3.27
CA GLY A 62 12.23 3.19 4.25
C GLY A 62 13.38 3.93 4.93
N GLY A 63 13.42 5.27 4.91
CA GLY A 63 14.56 6.04 5.43
C GLY A 63 15.55 6.46 4.35
N GLY A 64 15.23 6.19 3.08
CA GLY A 64 16.05 6.61 1.96
C GLY A 64 16.03 8.13 1.75
N LEU A 65 14.93 8.80 2.14
CA LEU A 65 14.76 10.25 1.98
C LEU A 65 15.55 11.00 3.05
N ALA A 66 15.50 10.56 4.31
CA ALA A 66 16.23 11.15 5.44
C ALA A 66 17.76 11.02 5.34
N ARG A 67 18.27 10.11 4.52
CA ARG A 67 19.71 9.93 4.26
C ARG A 67 20.14 10.42 2.88
N PHE A 68 19.21 10.98 2.11
CA PHE A 68 19.43 11.39 0.73
C PHE A 68 20.14 10.30 -0.09
N SER A 69 19.60 9.08 -0.02
CA SER A 69 20.17 7.91 -0.70
C SER A 69 19.81 7.87 -2.18
N VAL A 70 20.48 6.99 -2.94
CA VAL A 70 20.12 6.67 -4.34
C VAL A 70 18.63 6.32 -4.46
N VAL A 71 18.06 5.75 -3.40
CA VAL A 71 16.68 5.29 -3.29
C VAL A 71 15.78 6.34 -2.60
N GLY A 72 16.19 7.61 -2.59
CA GLY A 72 15.52 8.67 -1.82
C GLY A 72 14.01 8.75 -2.03
N LEU A 73 13.57 8.78 -3.29
CA LEU A 73 12.14 8.87 -3.66
C LEU A 73 11.34 7.59 -3.35
N GLY A 74 12.00 6.47 -3.08
CA GLY A 74 11.36 5.19 -2.83
C GLY A 74 10.50 4.71 -4.02
N LEU A 75 9.38 4.09 -3.68
CA LEU A 75 8.37 3.60 -4.63
C LEU A 75 7.25 4.63 -4.90
N ASN A 76 7.33 5.84 -4.32
CA ASN A 76 6.29 6.87 -4.44
C ASN A 76 5.94 7.23 -5.90
N PRO A 77 6.90 7.43 -6.82
CA PRO A 77 6.57 7.70 -8.22
C PRO A 77 5.76 6.57 -8.87
N TYR A 78 6.11 5.32 -8.57
CA TYR A 78 5.41 4.14 -9.12
C TYR A 78 4.02 3.99 -8.51
N ILE A 79 3.87 4.19 -7.20
CA ILE A 79 2.56 4.13 -6.52
C ILE A 79 1.63 5.18 -7.14
N ASN A 80 2.10 6.41 -7.32
CA ASN A 80 1.34 7.47 -7.96
C ASN A 80 0.98 7.12 -9.42
N ALA A 81 1.92 6.60 -10.21
CA ALA A 81 1.67 6.16 -11.56
C ALA A 81 0.60 5.06 -11.61
N SER A 82 0.68 4.08 -10.71
CA SER A 82 -0.28 2.98 -10.62
C SER A 82 -1.67 3.48 -10.23
N ILE A 83 -1.78 4.46 -9.34
CA ILE A 83 -3.05 5.10 -8.97
C ILE A 83 -3.66 5.81 -10.17
N ILE A 84 -2.86 6.61 -10.88
CA ILE A 84 -3.32 7.33 -12.07
C ILE A 84 -3.85 6.35 -13.10
N MET A 85 -3.09 5.29 -13.40
CA MET A 85 -3.53 4.25 -14.34
C MET A 85 -4.77 3.49 -13.89
N GLN A 86 -4.91 3.22 -12.58
CA GLN A 86 -6.10 2.57 -12.03
C GLN A 86 -7.35 3.45 -12.18
N LEU A 87 -7.23 4.76 -11.89
CA LEU A 87 -8.31 5.73 -12.06
C LEU A 87 -8.68 5.91 -13.54
N MET A 88 -7.66 6.03 -14.40
CA MET A 88 -7.86 6.12 -15.86
C MET A 88 -8.56 4.86 -16.41
N SER A 89 -8.26 3.68 -15.87
CA SER A 89 -8.89 2.41 -16.26
C SER A 89 -10.37 2.32 -15.88
N GLY A 90 -10.87 3.17 -14.98
CA GLY A 90 -12.29 3.26 -14.65
C GLY A 90 -13.07 4.26 -15.51
N VAL A 91 -12.37 5.23 -16.13
CA VAL A 91 -12.99 6.34 -16.86
C VAL A 91 -12.85 6.17 -18.37
N ILE A 92 -11.72 5.61 -18.85
CA ILE A 92 -11.40 5.51 -20.27
C ILE A 92 -11.88 4.15 -20.82
N PRO A 93 -12.84 4.13 -21.77
CA PRO A 93 -13.41 2.89 -22.31
C PRO A 93 -12.38 1.91 -22.88
N ARG A 94 -11.35 2.42 -23.58
CA ARG A 94 -10.26 1.59 -24.13
C ARG A 94 -9.45 0.87 -23.04
N LEU A 95 -9.24 1.50 -21.89
CA LEU A 95 -8.53 0.88 -20.77
C LEU A 95 -9.43 -0.13 -20.03
N ILE A 96 -10.75 0.11 -20.00
CA ILE A 96 -11.73 -0.87 -19.50
C ILE A 96 -11.71 -2.13 -20.37
N GLU A 97 -11.74 -1.98 -21.70
CA GLU A 97 -11.65 -3.08 -22.66
C GLU A 97 -10.36 -3.87 -22.49
N LEU A 98 -9.21 -3.17 -22.43
CA LEU A 98 -7.92 -3.79 -22.13
C LEU A 98 -7.97 -4.56 -20.80
N SER A 99 -8.54 -4.00 -19.74
CA SER A 99 -8.68 -4.70 -18.45
C SER A 99 -9.52 -5.99 -18.55
N ARG A 100 -10.43 -6.07 -19.53
CA ARG A 100 -11.26 -7.27 -19.81
C ARG A 100 -10.56 -8.32 -20.67
N GLU A 101 -9.45 -8.01 -21.34
CA GLU A 101 -8.67 -8.95 -22.17
C GLU A 101 -7.84 -9.96 -21.34
N GLY A 102 -8.00 -9.99 -20.00
CA GLY A 102 -7.34 -10.95 -19.12
C GLY A 102 -5.88 -10.60 -18.84
N GLU A 103 -4.99 -11.60 -18.83
CA GLU A 103 -3.58 -11.42 -18.45
C GLU A 103 -2.83 -10.50 -19.41
N TYR A 104 -3.09 -10.61 -20.72
CA TYR A 104 -2.46 -9.75 -21.73
C TYR A 104 -2.76 -8.28 -21.48
N GLY A 105 -4.03 -7.97 -21.23
CA GLY A 105 -4.48 -6.60 -20.94
C GLY A 105 -3.88 -6.04 -19.65
N ARG A 106 -3.83 -6.84 -18.58
CA ARG A 106 -3.18 -6.46 -17.31
C ARG A 106 -1.70 -6.15 -17.50
N ASN A 107 -0.98 -6.95 -18.29
CA ASN A 107 0.42 -6.70 -18.59
C ASN A 107 0.63 -5.40 -19.38
N LYS A 108 -0.29 -5.09 -20.31
CA LYS A 108 -0.26 -3.83 -21.07
C LYS A 108 -0.50 -2.61 -20.20
N ILE A 109 -1.47 -2.69 -19.28
CA ILE A 109 -1.72 -1.63 -18.29
C ILE A 109 -0.48 -1.43 -17.40
N ASN A 110 0.14 -2.53 -16.94
CA ASN A 110 1.39 -2.44 -16.17
C ASN A 110 2.52 -1.79 -16.97
N GLN A 111 2.63 -2.07 -18.28
CA GLN A 111 3.61 -1.41 -19.15
C GLN A 111 3.38 0.09 -19.23
N TYR A 112 2.12 0.55 -19.36
CA TYR A 112 1.81 1.97 -19.31
C TYR A 112 2.13 2.59 -17.96
N THR A 113 1.86 1.89 -16.85
CA THR A 113 2.27 2.33 -15.51
C THR A 113 3.79 2.51 -15.41
N ARG A 114 4.58 1.59 -15.97
CA ARG A 114 6.05 1.72 -16.01
C ARG A 114 6.48 2.95 -16.80
N TYR A 115 5.90 3.18 -17.98
CA TYR A 115 6.22 4.34 -18.80
C TYR A 115 5.81 5.66 -18.15
N LEU A 116 4.71 5.68 -17.38
CA LEU A 116 4.28 6.86 -16.63
C LEU A 116 5.17 7.12 -15.41
N THR A 117 5.76 6.07 -14.82
CA THR A 117 6.63 6.19 -13.65
C THR A 117 7.91 6.97 -13.95
N VAL A 118 8.51 6.81 -15.14
CA VAL A 118 9.76 7.47 -15.53
C VAL A 118 9.67 9.01 -15.49
N PRO A 119 8.75 9.67 -16.23
CA PRO A 119 8.63 11.13 -16.20
C PRO A 119 8.15 11.64 -14.83
N LEU A 120 7.32 10.88 -14.11
CA LEU A 120 6.91 11.24 -12.75
C LEU A 120 8.09 11.21 -11.78
N ALA A 121 8.96 10.20 -11.87
CA ALA A 121 10.16 10.11 -11.04
C ALA A 121 11.14 11.23 -11.36
N ALA A 122 11.34 11.58 -12.63
CA ALA A 122 12.19 12.70 -13.04
C ALA A 122 11.66 14.04 -12.51
N LEU A 123 10.35 14.28 -12.65
CA LEU A 123 9.70 15.50 -12.16
C LEU A 123 9.74 15.58 -10.63
N GLN A 124 9.46 14.48 -9.92
CA GLN A 124 9.54 14.43 -8.47
C GLN A 124 10.99 14.60 -7.97
N SER A 125 11.98 14.04 -8.66
CA SER A 125 13.41 14.23 -8.34
C SER A 125 13.79 15.69 -8.43
N TYR A 126 13.44 16.35 -9.55
CA TYR A 126 13.69 17.77 -9.74
C TYR A 126 13.03 18.62 -8.65
N ALA A 127 11.75 18.38 -8.39
CA ALA A 127 10.99 19.16 -7.41
C ALA A 127 11.52 18.97 -5.98
N PHE A 128 11.94 17.75 -5.63
CA PHE A 128 12.56 17.47 -4.34
C PHE A 128 13.90 18.19 -4.17
N LEU A 129 14.75 18.20 -5.22
CA LEU A 129 16.01 18.94 -5.19
C LEU A 129 15.79 20.46 -5.11
N ALA A 130 14.81 20.99 -5.84
CA ALA A 130 14.44 22.41 -5.77
C ALA A 130 14.02 22.84 -4.37
N LEU A 131 13.28 21.98 -3.66
CA LEU A 131 12.89 22.21 -2.28
C LEU A 131 14.07 22.16 -1.30
N LEU A 132 14.99 21.19 -1.47
CA LEU A 132 16.19 21.14 -0.64
C LEU A 132 17.07 22.37 -0.84
N ASN A 133 17.13 22.90 -2.07
CA ASN A 133 17.82 24.15 -2.36
C ASN A 133 17.17 25.35 -1.67
N SER A 134 15.84 25.48 -1.73
CA SER A 134 15.15 26.64 -1.13
C SER A 134 15.28 26.70 0.39
N GLN A 135 15.57 25.55 1.02
CA GLN A 135 15.82 25.42 2.45
C GLN A 135 17.31 25.48 2.81
N SER A 136 18.19 25.81 1.86
CA SER A 136 19.65 25.88 2.02
C SER A 136 20.29 24.57 2.53
N VAL A 137 19.67 23.42 2.25
CA VAL A 137 20.15 22.09 2.66
C VAL A 137 21.21 21.55 1.69
N LEU A 138 21.20 22.02 0.44
CA LEU A 138 22.21 21.68 -0.57
C LEU A 138 23.44 22.59 -0.41
N LYS A 139 24.63 21.99 -0.45
CA LYS A 139 25.91 22.74 -0.44
C LYS A 139 26.27 23.31 -1.80
N THR A 140 25.58 22.88 -2.85
CA THR A 140 25.87 23.16 -4.26
C THR A 140 24.82 24.08 -4.87
N THR A 141 25.23 24.94 -5.79
CA THR A 141 24.34 25.82 -6.56
C THR A 141 23.35 25.00 -7.38
N PHE A 142 22.06 25.12 -7.06
CA PHE A 142 20.97 24.57 -7.85
C PHE A 142 20.75 25.41 -9.10
N ASP A 143 21.19 24.89 -10.24
CA ASP A 143 20.89 25.42 -11.56
C ASP A 143 20.58 24.23 -12.48
N LEU A 144 19.57 24.37 -13.34
CA LEU A 144 19.25 23.37 -14.37
C LEU A 144 20.42 23.19 -15.34
N ALA A 145 21.27 24.21 -15.47
CA ALA A 145 22.50 24.16 -16.25
C ALA A 145 23.68 23.49 -15.51
N SER A 146 23.58 23.24 -14.19
CA SER A 146 24.67 22.61 -13.45
C SER A 146 24.67 21.08 -13.68
N PRO A 147 25.80 20.50 -14.13
CA PRO A 147 25.90 19.05 -14.35
C PRO A 147 25.57 18.22 -13.11
N GLU A 148 25.82 18.75 -11.92
CA GLU A 148 25.57 18.09 -10.64
C GLU A 148 24.08 17.87 -10.37
N THR A 149 23.23 18.87 -10.62
CA THR A 149 21.77 18.74 -10.44
C THR A 149 21.20 17.70 -11.40
N LEU A 150 21.68 17.67 -12.64
CA LEU A 150 21.26 16.71 -13.65
C LEU A 150 21.66 15.28 -13.26
N VAL A 151 22.89 15.09 -12.77
CA VAL A 151 23.36 13.81 -12.23
C VAL A 151 22.52 13.36 -11.04
N GLN A 152 22.17 14.25 -10.10
CA GLN A 152 21.30 13.93 -8.97
C GLN A 152 19.89 13.51 -9.42
N ILE A 153 19.28 14.21 -10.39
CA ILE A 153 17.98 13.84 -10.96
C ILE A 153 18.04 12.44 -11.57
N VAL A 154 19.07 12.16 -12.36
CA VAL A 154 19.27 10.85 -12.97
C VAL A 154 19.45 9.77 -11.91
N ILE A 155 20.28 10.00 -10.89
CA ILE A 155 20.51 9.02 -9.81
C ILE A 155 19.20 8.71 -9.06
N LEU A 156 18.43 9.72 -8.66
CA LEU A 156 17.17 9.54 -7.93
C LEU A 156 16.10 8.85 -8.80
N THR A 157 16.03 9.22 -10.09
CA THR A 157 15.11 8.60 -11.05
C THR A 157 15.47 7.13 -11.28
N THR A 158 16.75 6.85 -11.58
CA THR A 158 17.26 5.48 -11.77
C THR A 158 17.11 4.65 -10.50
N GLY A 159 17.33 5.21 -9.32
CA GLY A 159 17.14 4.52 -8.05
C GLY A 159 15.68 4.13 -7.80
N SER A 160 14.72 4.99 -8.13
CA SER A 160 13.30 4.65 -8.03
C SER A 160 12.89 3.56 -9.04
N LEU A 161 13.40 3.63 -10.28
CA LEU A 161 13.16 2.59 -11.29
C LEU A 161 13.81 1.25 -10.92
N LEU A 162 15.00 1.29 -10.31
CA LEU A 162 15.68 0.12 -9.79
C LEU A 162 14.83 -0.54 -8.69
N LEU A 163 14.23 0.24 -7.78
CA LEU A 163 13.31 -0.32 -6.78
C LEU A 163 12.05 -0.91 -7.39
N MET A 164 11.45 -0.24 -8.36
CA MET A 164 10.30 -0.78 -9.09
C MET A 164 10.67 -2.14 -9.68
N TRP A 165 11.80 -2.22 -10.36
CA TRP A 165 12.30 -3.47 -10.94
C TRP A 165 12.55 -4.56 -9.89
N ILE A 166 13.16 -4.21 -8.74
CA ILE A 166 13.34 -5.14 -7.61
C ILE A 166 11.98 -5.65 -7.10
N GLY A 167 11.00 -4.75 -6.96
CA GLY A 167 9.64 -5.11 -6.51
C GLY A 167 8.93 -6.05 -7.48
N GLU A 168 9.08 -5.83 -8.78
CA GLU A 168 8.53 -6.71 -9.81
C GLU A 168 9.21 -8.07 -9.83
N LEU A 169 10.54 -8.11 -9.71
CA LEU A 169 11.29 -9.36 -9.59
C LEU A 169 10.87 -10.19 -8.38
N VAL A 170 10.64 -9.53 -7.24
CA VAL A 170 10.13 -10.19 -6.03
C VAL A 170 8.71 -10.72 -6.25
N THR A 171 7.89 -10.02 -7.04
CA THR A 171 6.53 -10.49 -7.37
C THR A 171 6.56 -11.70 -8.31
N GLU A 172 7.45 -11.71 -9.31
CA GLU A 172 7.56 -12.80 -10.29
C GLU A 172 8.21 -14.07 -9.71
N ARG A 173 9.29 -13.91 -8.94
CA ARG A 173 10.11 -15.04 -8.45
C ARG A 173 9.92 -15.35 -6.97
N GLY A 174 9.36 -14.42 -6.20
CA GLY A 174 9.17 -14.54 -4.76
C GLY A 174 7.78 -15.04 -4.37
N ILE A 175 7.34 -14.62 -3.18
CA ILE A 175 6.03 -14.89 -2.60
C ILE A 175 5.43 -13.54 -2.25
N GLY A 176 4.15 -13.30 -2.55
CA GLY A 176 3.51 -12.02 -2.26
C GLY A 176 3.70 -10.97 -3.35
N ASN A 177 3.30 -9.75 -3.00
CA ASN A 177 3.50 -8.56 -3.81
C ASN A 177 4.82 -7.88 -3.40
N GLY A 178 5.79 -7.82 -4.31
CA GLY A 178 7.12 -7.31 -3.99
C GLY A 178 7.16 -5.83 -3.65
N ILE A 179 6.29 -5.01 -4.23
CA ILE A 179 6.16 -3.57 -3.90
C ILE A 179 5.72 -3.42 -2.45
N SER A 180 4.71 -4.19 -2.03
CA SER A 180 4.24 -4.24 -0.65
C SER A 180 5.33 -4.70 0.32
N PHE A 181 6.16 -5.66 -0.09
CA PHE A 181 7.31 -6.12 0.70
C PHE A 181 8.40 -5.08 0.90
N ILE A 182 8.70 -4.27 -0.13
CA ILE A 182 9.68 -3.19 -0.01
C ILE A 182 9.17 -2.12 0.97
N ILE A 183 7.89 -1.74 0.88
CA ILE A 183 7.26 -0.81 1.84
C ILE A 183 7.30 -1.38 3.26
N PHE A 184 6.94 -2.66 3.41
CA PHE A 184 7.01 -3.38 4.68
C PHE A 184 8.42 -3.38 5.29
N ALA A 185 9.45 -3.69 4.49
CA ALA A 185 10.83 -3.66 4.93
C ALA A 185 11.32 -2.22 5.25
N GLY A 186 10.76 -1.23 4.56
CA GLY A 186 10.94 0.19 4.86
C GLY A 186 10.46 0.55 6.26
N ILE A 187 9.23 0.16 6.59
CA ILE A 187 8.58 0.42 7.89
C ILE A 187 9.28 -0.36 9.00
N ILE A 188 9.44 -1.68 8.86
CA ILE A 188 10.03 -2.53 9.91
C ILE A 188 11.49 -2.15 10.18
N GLY A 189 12.24 -1.71 9.18
CA GLY A 189 13.63 -1.32 9.38
C GLY A 189 13.82 -0.12 10.32
N ARG A 190 12.76 0.63 10.65
CA ARG A 190 12.79 1.73 11.64
C ARG A 190 12.48 1.28 13.05
N VAL A 191 11.81 0.16 13.20
CA VAL A 191 11.40 -0.38 14.51
C VAL A 191 12.59 -0.56 15.46
N PRO A 192 13.76 -1.09 15.03
CA PRO A 192 14.93 -1.19 15.91
C PRO A 192 15.41 0.15 16.46
N ALA A 193 15.43 1.21 15.63
CA ALA A 193 15.85 2.54 16.06
C ALA A 193 14.84 3.16 17.04
N ALA A 194 13.53 3.00 16.77
CA ALA A 194 12.48 3.44 17.68
C ALA A 194 12.53 2.73 19.04
N ILE A 195 12.88 1.43 19.04
CA ILE A 195 13.10 0.66 20.28
C ILE A 195 14.31 1.19 21.05
N GLN A 196 15.42 1.49 20.37
CA GLN A 196 16.61 2.06 21.01
C GLN A 196 16.34 3.44 21.63
N GLU A 197 15.61 4.30 20.93
CA GLU A 197 15.18 5.60 21.44
C GLU A 197 14.27 5.43 22.67
N PHE A 198 13.33 4.49 22.62
CA PHE A 198 12.49 4.16 23.77
C PHE A 198 13.31 3.70 25.00
N PHE A 199 14.32 2.85 24.80
CA PHE A 199 15.19 2.41 25.90
C PHE A 199 16.04 3.54 26.50
N SER A 200 16.26 4.65 25.77
CA SER A 200 17.01 5.80 26.26
C SER A 200 16.21 6.71 27.20
N ALA A 201 14.87 6.69 27.12
CA ALA A 201 13.96 7.39 28.02
C ALA A 201 12.74 6.49 28.34
N PRO A 202 12.91 5.46 29.19
CA PRO A 202 11.89 4.45 29.39
C PRO A 202 10.73 5.01 30.23
N ASP A 203 9.64 5.37 29.56
CA ASP A 203 8.35 5.54 30.20
C ASP A 203 7.54 4.24 30.08
N ILE A 204 7.46 3.51 31.19
CA ILE A 204 6.78 2.22 31.27
C ILE A 204 5.28 2.38 30.97
N ALA A 205 4.66 3.51 31.31
CA ALA A 205 3.26 3.76 31.03
C ALA A 205 3.01 3.92 29.53
N VAL A 206 3.93 4.58 28.82
CA VAL A 206 3.88 4.76 27.36
C VAL A 206 4.06 3.43 26.63
N LEU A 207 4.98 2.58 27.08
CA LEU A 207 5.17 1.25 26.50
C LEU A 207 3.91 0.39 26.63
N LEU A 208 3.32 0.36 27.82
CA LEU A 208 2.14 -0.43 28.11
C LEU A 208 0.94 0.05 27.29
N ALA A 209 0.76 1.38 27.18
CA ALA A 209 -0.26 1.97 26.33
C ALA A 209 -0.01 1.65 24.84
N PHE A 210 1.21 1.79 24.36
CA PHE A 210 1.57 1.52 22.96
C PHE A 210 1.37 0.04 22.59
N VAL A 211 1.81 -0.88 23.44
CA VAL A 211 1.63 -2.33 23.21
C VAL A 211 0.16 -2.72 23.29
N ALA A 212 -0.60 -2.19 24.25
CA ALA A 212 -2.02 -2.47 24.38
C ALA A 212 -2.82 -1.95 23.18
N VAL A 213 -2.60 -0.71 22.78
CA VAL A 213 -3.27 -0.06 21.66
C VAL A 213 -2.85 -0.67 20.32
N GLY A 214 -1.55 -0.86 20.10
CA GLY A 214 -1.02 -1.49 18.90
C GLY A 214 -1.51 -2.93 18.75
N GLY A 215 -1.50 -3.71 19.85
CA GLY A 215 -2.04 -5.06 19.88
C GLY A 215 -3.54 -5.11 19.59
N ALA A 216 -4.32 -4.20 20.19
CA ALA A 216 -5.75 -4.08 19.91
C ALA A 216 -6.02 -3.71 18.44
N ALA A 217 -5.26 -2.78 17.87
CA ALA A 217 -5.35 -2.41 16.46
C ALA A 217 -5.04 -3.61 15.55
N VAL A 218 -3.93 -4.34 15.82
CA VAL A 218 -3.56 -5.55 15.08
C VAL A 218 -4.68 -6.60 15.13
N ALA A 219 -5.20 -6.88 16.33
CA ALA A 219 -6.29 -7.86 16.51
C ALA A 219 -7.56 -7.45 15.75
N ALA A 220 -7.93 -6.17 15.82
CA ALA A 220 -9.09 -5.63 15.10
C ALA A 220 -8.91 -5.75 13.57
N ILE A 221 -7.73 -5.42 13.04
CA ILE A 221 -7.42 -5.53 11.61
C ILE A 221 -7.52 -6.98 11.14
N ILE A 222 -6.92 -7.92 11.89
CA ILE A 222 -6.97 -9.34 11.55
C ILE A 222 -8.42 -9.83 11.55
N PHE A 223 -9.18 -9.51 12.61
CA PHE A 223 -10.58 -9.90 12.74
C PHE A 223 -11.44 -9.46 11.55
N ILE A 224 -11.31 -8.21 11.11
CA ILE A 224 -12.07 -7.70 9.96
C ILE A 224 -11.54 -8.22 8.63
N THR A 225 -10.22 -8.36 8.48
CA THR A 225 -9.61 -8.86 7.24
C THR A 225 -9.89 -10.35 7.01
N GLU A 226 -10.11 -11.12 8.07
CA GLU A 226 -10.57 -12.52 8.00
C GLU A 226 -12.09 -12.66 7.93
N GLY A 227 -12.82 -11.62 8.32
CA GLY A 227 -14.26 -11.55 8.18
C GLY A 227 -14.71 -11.84 6.74
N GLN A 228 -15.58 -12.82 6.58
CA GLN A 228 -16.19 -13.16 5.31
C GLN A 228 -17.68 -13.47 5.49
N ARG A 229 -18.51 -12.98 4.57
CA ARG A 229 -19.89 -13.38 4.42
C ARG A 229 -19.96 -14.56 3.46
N ARG A 230 -20.44 -15.69 3.95
CA ARG A 230 -20.63 -16.91 3.15
C ARG A 230 -22.02 -16.88 2.51
N ILE A 231 -22.10 -16.74 1.19
CA ILE A 231 -23.36 -16.85 0.44
C ILE A 231 -23.53 -18.31 0.02
N PRO A 232 -24.59 -19.01 0.41
CA PRO A 232 -24.81 -20.39 -0.02
C PRO A 232 -25.05 -20.43 -1.54
N VAL A 233 -24.40 -21.38 -2.21
CA VAL A 233 -24.58 -21.66 -3.63
C VAL A 233 -24.87 -23.15 -3.77
N GLU A 234 -25.86 -23.48 -4.57
CA GLU A 234 -26.16 -24.84 -4.98
C GLU A 234 -25.75 -25.02 -6.44
N TYR A 235 -25.03 -26.11 -6.72
CA TYR A 235 -24.79 -26.53 -8.09
C TYR A 235 -25.88 -27.50 -8.53
N ALA A 236 -26.33 -27.38 -9.77
CA ALA A 236 -27.27 -28.34 -10.34
C ALA A 236 -26.63 -29.73 -10.35
N SER A 237 -27.37 -30.73 -9.85
CA SER A 237 -26.97 -32.13 -9.91
C SER A 237 -26.81 -32.56 -11.37
N ARG A 238 -25.66 -33.15 -11.71
CA ARG A 238 -25.41 -33.68 -13.05
C ARG A 238 -25.81 -35.15 -13.07
N VAL A 239 -26.74 -35.51 -13.95
CA VAL A 239 -27.07 -36.92 -14.21
C VAL A 239 -26.10 -37.42 -15.27
N ARG A 240 -25.29 -38.44 -14.94
CA ARG A 240 -24.40 -39.10 -15.92
C ARG A 240 -24.67 -40.60 -15.86
N GLY A 241 -25.32 -41.13 -16.90
CA GLY A 241 -25.83 -42.50 -16.92
C GLY A 241 -26.97 -42.69 -15.92
N ASN A 242 -27.00 -43.82 -15.20
CA ASN A 242 -28.05 -44.13 -14.21
C ASN A 242 -27.76 -43.59 -12.80
N ARG A 243 -26.75 -42.72 -12.64
CA ARG A 243 -26.37 -42.14 -11.34
C ARG A 243 -26.50 -40.62 -11.38
N VAL A 244 -27.27 -40.08 -10.43
CA VAL A 244 -27.35 -38.64 -10.16
C VAL A 244 -26.16 -38.28 -9.30
N TYR A 245 -25.21 -37.50 -9.84
CA TYR A 245 -24.19 -36.87 -9.02
C TYR A 245 -24.86 -35.67 -8.35
N GLN A 246 -25.16 -35.81 -7.07
CA GLN A 246 -25.79 -34.76 -6.27
C GLN A 246 -24.89 -33.52 -6.30
N GLY A 247 -25.45 -32.39 -6.73
CA GLY A 247 -24.76 -31.12 -6.66
C GLY A 247 -24.55 -30.75 -5.20
N GLY A 248 -23.29 -30.59 -4.81
CA GLY A 248 -22.95 -30.21 -3.44
C GLY A 248 -23.43 -28.79 -3.12
N ARG A 249 -23.87 -28.59 -1.88
CA ARG A 249 -24.02 -27.25 -1.30
C ARG A 249 -22.63 -26.70 -1.02
N THR A 250 -22.30 -25.57 -1.63
CA THR A 250 -21.09 -24.81 -1.33
C THR A 250 -21.45 -23.42 -0.84
N PHE A 251 -20.44 -22.59 -0.58
CA PHE A 251 -20.63 -21.16 -0.38
C PHE A 251 -19.65 -20.36 -1.23
N LEU A 252 -20.10 -19.20 -1.69
CA LEU A 252 -19.26 -18.15 -2.26
C LEU A 252 -18.80 -17.24 -1.11
N PRO A 253 -17.50 -17.20 -0.76
CA PRO A 253 -16.98 -16.33 0.28
C PRO A 253 -16.82 -14.89 -0.25
N LEU A 254 -17.55 -13.96 0.34
CA LEU A 254 -17.35 -12.53 0.12
C LEU A 254 -16.64 -11.92 1.34
N LYS A 255 -15.40 -11.47 1.16
CA LYS A 255 -14.62 -10.85 2.26
C LYS A 255 -15.23 -9.51 2.67
N VAL A 256 -15.11 -9.18 3.95
CA VAL A 256 -15.55 -7.88 4.50
C VAL A 256 -14.72 -6.74 3.92
N ASN A 257 -13.42 -6.94 3.85
CA ASN A 257 -12.51 -6.07 3.13
C ASN A 257 -11.95 -6.79 1.90
N GLN A 258 -12.53 -6.54 0.72
CA GLN A 258 -11.99 -7.03 -0.54
C GLN A 258 -10.80 -6.20 -1.03
N ALA A 259 -10.72 -4.95 -0.59
CA ALA A 259 -9.77 -3.97 -1.08
C ALA A 259 -8.37 -4.07 -0.47
N GLY A 260 -8.25 -4.79 0.66
CA GLY A 260 -6.99 -4.91 1.38
C GLY A 260 -6.53 -3.56 1.93
N VAL A 261 -5.25 -3.25 1.72
CA VAL A 261 -4.59 -2.01 2.21
C VAL A 261 -4.57 -0.90 1.16
N ILE A 262 -4.81 -1.26 -0.11
CA ILE A 262 -4.61 -0.36 -1.25
C ILE A 262 -5.41 0.95 -1.10
N PRO A 263 -6.68 0.95 -0.64
CA PRO A 263 -7.41 2.20 -0.40
C PRO A 263 -6.71 3.16 0.57
N ILE A 264 -6.11 2.64 1.65
CA ILE A 264 -5.41 3.44 2.65
C ILE A 264 -4.22 4.17 2.01
N ILE A 265 -3.46 3.45 1.19
CA ILE A 265 -2.31 4.01 0.45
C ILE A 265 -2.78 5.06 -0.55
N PHE A 266 -3.91 4.84 -1.22
CA PHE A 266 -4.47 5.76 -2.22
C PHE A 266 -4.95 7.06 -1.57
N SER A 267 -5.71 6.97 -0.48
CA SER A 267 -6.19 8.14 0.27
C SER A 267 -5.05 9.00 0.77
N MET A 268 -4.00 8.35 1.25
CA MET A 268 -2.78 9.03 1.71
C MET A 268 -2.05 9.68 0.55
N SER A 269 -1.83 8.97 -0.56
CA SER A 269 -1.13 9.51 -1.73
C SER A 269 -1.87 10.71 -2.32
N ILE A 270 -3.20 10.68 -2.38
CA ILE A 270 -4.02 11.80 -2.87
C ILE A 270 -4.03 12.99 -1.93
N LEU A 271 -3.96 12.78 -0.62
CA LEU A 271 -3.78 13.88 0.33
C LEU A 271 -2.39 14.49 0.26
N LEU A 272 -1.37 13.63 0.15
CA LEU A 272 0.01 14.06 0.08
C LEU A 272 0.33 14.77 -1.23
N PHE A 273 -0.32 14.41 -2.34
CA PHE A 273 0.03 14.93 -3.66
C PHE A 273 -0.12 16.47 -3.77
N PRO A 274 -1.26 17.10 -3.44
CA PRO A 274 -1.38 18.55 -3.42
C PRO A 274 -0.47 19.21 -2.38
N ALA A 275 -0.35 18.62 -1.19
CA ALA A 275 0.51 19.15 -0.12
C ALA A 275 2.00 19.12 -0.53
N GLN A 276 2.41 18.10 -1.25
CA GLN A 276 3.76 17.93 -1.78
C GLN A 276 4.04 18.96 -2.88
N ILE A 277 3.12 19.13 -3.84
CA ILE A 277 3.23 20.15 -4.89
C ILE A 277 3.30 21.55 -4.26
N ALA A 278 2.37 21.86 -3.36
CA ALA A 278 2.35 23.14 -2.67
C ALA A 278 3.63 23.35 -1.84
N GLY A 279 4.14 22.30 -1.19
CA GLY A 279 5.42 22.32 -0.48
C GLY A 279 6.56 22.86 -1.34
N TYR A 280 6.61 22.47 -2.62
CA TYR A 280 7.63 22.92 -3.57
C TYR A 280 7.52 24.41 -3.94
N PHE A 281 6.33 24.98 -3.90
CA PHE A 281 6.08 26.38 -4.27
C PHE A 281 6.06 27.35 -3.09
N THR A 282 6.30 26.87 -1.85
CA THR A 282 6.35 27.71 -0.64
C THR A 282 7.45 28.79 -0.66
N ALA A 283 8.51 28.56 -1.43
CA ALA A 283 9.63 29.48 -1.62
C ALA A 283 9.64 30.21 -2.97
N SER A 284 8.51 30.19 -3.70
CA SER A 284 8.40 30.87 -4.99
C SER A 284 8.53 32.40 -4.83
N ALA A 285 9.22 33.06 -5.76
CA ALA A 285 9.38 34.53 -5.80
C ALA A 285 8.05 35.29 -6.00
N VAL A 286 7.00 34.58 -6.41
CA VAL A 286 5.68 35.14 -6.70
C VAL A 286 4.78 35.02 -5.47
N THR A 287 4.46 36.16 -4.85
CA THR A 287 3.74 36.25 -3.55
C THR A 287 2.41 35.52 -3.52
N TRP A 288 1.56 35.64 -4.55
CA TRP A 288 0.26 34.96 -4.59
C TRP A 288 0.38 33.42 -4.66
N VAL A 289 1.40 32.91 -5.36
CA VAL A 289 1.68 31.47 -5.44
C VAL A 289 2.24 30.96 -4.12
N ALA A 290 3.13 31.72 -3.47
CA ALA A 290 3.69 31.35 -2.19
C ALA A 290 2.63 31.35 -1.07
N GLU A 291 1.72 32.33 -1.04
CA GLU A 291 0.62 32.39 -0.07
C GLU A 291 -0.41 31.27 -0.29
N GLY A 292 -0.81 31.03 -1.55
CA GLY A 292 -1.70 29.91 -1.89
C GLY A 292 -1.08 28.56 -1.52
N SER A 293 0.22 28.39 -1.76
CA SER A 293 0.96 27.18 -1.40
C SER A 293 1.08 26.98 0.11
N LYS A 294 1.37 28.05 0.86
CA LYS A 294 1.38 28.02 2.33
C LYS A 294 0.01 27.69 2.91
N TRP A 295 -1.07 28.21 2.33
CA TRP A 295 -2.43 27.87 2.75
C TRP A 295 -2.78 26.40 2.49
N ILE A 296 -2.42 25.87 1.31
CA ILE A 296 -2.61 24.45 0.99
C ILE A 296 -1.82 23.57 1.95
N VAL A 297 -0.54 23.87 2.21
CA VAL A 297 0.28 23.10 3.16
C VAL A 297 -0.26 23.22 4.58
N ALA A 298 -0.74 24.38 5.00
CA ALA A 298 -1.32 24.57 6.33
C ALA A 298 -2.69 23.87 6.50
N THR A 299 -3.44 23.68 5.41
CA THR A 299 -4.80 23.09 5.46
C THR A 299 -4.80 21.59 5.18
N LEU A 300 -4.03 21.12 4.19
CA LEU A 300 -3.91 19.71 3.79
C LEU A 300 -2.69 19.02 4.40
N GLY A 301 -1.81 19.76 5.10
CA GLY A 301 -0.67 19.18 5.78
C GLY A 301 -1.07 18.44 7.06
N PRO A 302 -0.25 17.47 7.51
CA PRO A 302 -0.46 16.76 8.77
C PRO A 302 -0.45 17.67 10.01
N GLN A 303 -0.04 18.92 9.87
CA GLN A 303 0.02 19.91 10.96
C GLN A 303 -1.36 20.39 11.41
N ASN A 304 -2.38 20.33 10.54
CA ASN A 304 -3.76 20.69 10.89
C ASN A 304 -4.60 19.42 11.04
N GLU A 305 -4.50 18.81 12.21
CA GLU A 305 -5.18 17.56 12.56
C GLU A 305 -6.71 17.67 12.44
N ILE A 306 -7.27 18.87 12.60
CA ILE A 306 -8.72 19.11 12.58
C ILE A 306 -9.31 18.94 11.16
N VAL A 307 -8.56 19.34 10.13
CA VAL A 307 -9.01 19.23 8.72
C VAL A 307 -8.46 17.98 8.06
N TYR A 308 -7.20 17.64 8.32
CA TYR A 308 -6.54 16.49 7.72
C TYR A 308 -7.22 15.18 8.10
N LEU A 309 -7.60 15.02 9.37
CA LEU A 309 -8.08 13.75 9.90
C LEU A 309 -9.47 13.35 9.38
N PRO A 310 -10.49 14.24 9.37
CA PRO A 310 -11.78 13.93 8.74
C PRO A 310 -11.67 13.73 7.23
N LEU A 311 -10.80 14.48 6.55
CA LEU A 311 -10.59 14.33 5.11
C LEU A 311 -9.93 12.98 4.79
N TYR A 312 -8.94 12.57 5.59
CA TYR A 312 -8.32 11.25 5.48
C TYR A 312 -9.29 10.11 5.77
N PHE A 313 -10.14 10.25 6.79
CA PHE A 313 -11.24 9.33 7.04
C PHE A 313 -12.16 9.17 5.81
N LEU A 314 -12.66 10.30 5.31
CA LEU A 314 -13.65 10.34 4.22
C LEU A 314 -13.05 9.78 2.93
N LEU A 315 -11.82 10.18 2.58
CA LEU A 315 -11.12 9.63 1.43
C LEU A 315 -10.87 8.13 1.59
N THR A 316 -10.49 7.64 2.77
CA THR A 316 -10.30 6.20 3.02
C THR A 316 -11.60 5.42 2.82
N VAL A 317 -12.72 5.94 3.31
CA VAL A 317 -14.03 5.33 3.09
C VAL A 317 -14.38 5.34 1.60
N ALA A 318 -14.25 6.49 0.93
CA ALA A 318 -14.58 6.66 -0.48
C ALA A 318 -13.72 5.76 -1.39
N PHE A 319 -12.41 5.67 -1.16
CA PHE A 319 -11.51 4.81 -1.93
C PHE A 319 -11.76 3.33 -1.65
N THR A 320 -12.18 2.96 -0.45
CA THR A 320 -12.55 1.56 -0.17
C THR A 320 -13.76 1.16 -1.00
N TYR A 321 -14.77 2.03 -1.11
CA TYR A 321 -15.93 1.83 -1.97
C TYR A 321 -15.55 1.77 -3.45
N PHE A 322 -14.80 2.76 -3.91
CA PHE A 322 -14.35 2.85 -5.29
C PHE A 322 -13.54 1.62 -5.71
N TYR A 323 -12.56 1.22 -4.90
CA TYR A 323 -11.73 0.07 -5.19
C TYR A 323 -12.54 -1.23 -5.18
N THR A 324 -13.41 -1.44 -4.18
CA THR A 324 -14.24 -2.65 -4.11
C THR A 324 -15.19 -2.76 -5.30
N ALA A 325 -15.80 -1.65 -5.73
CA ALA A 325 -16.67 -1.62 -6.90
C ALA A 325 -15.91 -1.94 -8.21
N PHE A 326 -14.64 -1.55 -8.29
CA PHE A 326 -13.81 -1.85 -9.46
C PHE A 326 -13.30 -3.30 -9.48
N THR A 327 -12.93 -3.85 -8.32
CA THR A 327 -12.39 -5.23 -8.24
C THR A 327 -13.47 -6.29 -8.24
N PHE A 328 -14.62 -6.02 -7.62
CA PHE A 328 -15.70 -6.99 -7.53
C PHE A 328 -16.78 -6.68 -8.57
N LYS A 329 -16.75 -7.46 -9.64
CA LYS A 329 -17.74 -7.40 -10.71
C LYS A 329 -18.86 -8.41 -10.46
N ALA A 330 -19.98 -7.91 -9.96
CA ALA A 330 -21.14 -8.73 -9.62
C ALA A 330 -21.77 -9.40 -10.86
N ASP A 331 -21.72 -8.72 -12.00
CA ASP A 331 -22.15 -9.17 -13.32
C ASP A 331 -21.33 -10.39 -13.77
N GLU A 332 -20.00 -10.26 -13.81
CA GLU A 332 -19.10 -11.34 -14.22
C GLU A 332 -19.21 -12.54 -13.27
N THR A 333 -19.33 -12.29 -11.96
CA THR A 333 -19.46 -13.36 -10.95
C THR A 333 -20.79 -14.12 -11.09
N ALA A 334 -21.90 -13.41 -11.32
CA ALA A 334 -23.21 -14.02 -11.53
C ALA A 334 -23.23 -14.84 -12.84
N ASP A 335 -22.61 -14.33 -13.91
CA ASP A 335 -22.50 -15.04 -15.18
C ASP A 335 -21.61 -16.29 -15.06
N GLN A 336 -20.49 -16.22 -14.34
CA GLN A 336 -19.65 -17.38 -14.04
C GLN A 336 -20.41 -18.42 -13.22
N LEU A 337 -21.21 -17.99 -12.23
CA LEU A 337 -22.05 -18.89 -11.43
C LEU A 337 -23.03 -19.64 -12.34
N ARG A 338 -23.72 -18.90 -13.22
CA ARG A 338 -24.64 -19.45 -14.21
C ARG A 338 -23.96 -20.42 -15.17
N LYS A 339 -22.81 -20.05 -15.75
CA LYS A 339 -22.03 -20.88 -16.68
C LYS A 339 -21.55 -22.19 -16.03
N ASN A 340 -21.21 -22.13 -14.73
CA ASN A 340 -20.79 -23.30 -13.96
C ASN A 340 -21.97 -24.16 -13.45
N GLY A 341 -23.23 -23.79 -13.77
CA GLY A 341 -24.43 -24.49 -13.31
C GLY A 341 -24.74 -24.27 -11.82
N GLY A 342 -24.15 -23.23 -11.22
CA GLY A 342 -24.43 -22.80 -9.86
C GLY A 342 -25.52 -21.75 -9.80
N TYR A 343 -26.27 -21.73 -8.70
CA TYR A 343 -27.25 -20.69 -8.41
C TYR A 343 -27.33 -20.42 -6.91
N VAL A 344 -27.78 -19.22 -6.54
CA VAL A 344 -28.07 -18.87 -5.14
C VAL A 344 -29.49 -19.34 -4.82
N PRO A 345 -29.71 -20.18 -3.81
CA PRO A 345 -31.04 -20.67 -3.45
C PRO A 345 -32.01 -19.51 -3.23
N GLY A 346 -33.18 -19.58 -3.88
CA GLY A 346 -34.22 -18.55 -3.81
C GLY A 346 -34.06 -17.37 -4.77
N ILE A 347 -33.01 -17.32 -5.59
CA ILE A 347 -32.77 -16.24 -6.56
C ILE A 347 -32.56 -16.83 -7.95
N ARG A 348 -33.26 -16.29 -8.95
CA ARG A 348 -33.13 -16.76 -10.34
C ARG A 348 -31.73 -16.42 -10.89
N PRO A 349 -31.06 -17.36 -11.59
CA PRO A 349 -29.77 -17.10 -12.22
C PRO A 349 -29.83 -15.98 -13.26
N GLY A 350 -28.79 -15.14 -13.34
CA GLY A 350 -28.69 -13.98 -14.23
C GLY A 350 -28.81 -12.65 -13.48
N ALA A 351 -29.48 -11.66 -14.07
CA ALA A 351 -29.62 -10.31 -13.54
C ALA A 351 -30.08 -10.23 -12.06
N PRO A 352 -31.04 -11.06 -11.59
CA PRO A 352 -31.44 -11.04 -10.17
C PRO A 352 -30.33 -11.49 -9.22
N THR A 353 -29.47 -12.40 -9.66
CA THR A 353 -28.29 -12.85 -8.88
C THR A 353 -27.23 -11.76 -8.84
N GLU A 354 -26.99 -11.08 -9.95
CA GLU A 354 -26.10 -9.91 -10.02
C GLU A 354 -26.55 -8.81 -9.04
N GLU A 355 -27.82 -8.41 -9.08
CA GLU A 355 -28.36 -7.36 -8.20
C GLU A 355 -28.24 -7.76 -6.72
N TYR A 356 -28.50 -9.02 -6.40
CA TYR A 356 -28.31 -9.54 -5.04
C TYR A 356 -26.86 -9.47 -4.58
N LEU A 357 -25.92 -9.95 -5.40
CA LEU A 357 -24.49 -9.91 -5.09
C LEU A 357 -24.03 -8.46 -4.93
N GLY A 358 -24.44 -7.56 -5.82
CA GLY A 358 -24.16 -6.13 -5.73
C GLY A 358 -24.66 -5.52 -4.41
N LYS A 359 -25.94 -5.73 -4.05
CA LYS A 359 -26.50 -5.24 -2.77
C LYS A 359 -25.76 -5.78 -1.56
N VAL A 360 -25.39 -7.06 -1.60
CA VAL A 360 -24.64 -7.69 -0.50
C VAL A 360 -23.25 -7.08 -0.35
N VAL A 361 -22.51 -6.92 -1.44
CA VAL A 361 -21.16 -6.36 -1.44
C VAL A 361 -21.18 -4.91 -0.97
N THR A 362 -22.08 -4.08 -1.48
CA THR A 362 -22.20 -2.67 -1.05
C THR A 362 -22.47 -2.53 0.44
N ARG A 363 -23.32 -3.39 1.02
CA ARG A 363 -23.62 -3.38 2.47
C ARG A 363 -22.45 -3.88 3.32
N ILE A 364 -21.75 -4.91 2.87
CA ILE A 364 -20.55 -5.41 3.56
C ILE A 364 -19.45 -4.33 3.54
N THR A 365 -19.26 -3.71 2.37
CA THR A 365 -18.24 -2.67 2.14
C THR A 365 -18.51 -1.44 3.00
N LEU A 366 -19.77 -1.13 3.32
CA LEU A 366 -20.10 -0.05 4.27
C LEU A 366 -19.43 -0.26 5.63
N LEU A 367 -19.56 -1.46 6.20
CA LEU A 367 -18.96 -1.77 7.49
C LEU A 367 -17.43 -1.86 7.39
N GLY A 368 -16.93 -2.48 6.31
CA GLY A 368 -15.49 -2.59 6.06
C GLY A 368 -14.80 -1.24 5.88
N SER A 369 -15.38 -0.34 5.09
CA SER A 369 -14.83 0.99 4.80
C SER A 369 -14.83 1.91 6.01
N LEU A 370 -15.92 1.94 6.80
CA LEU A 370 -15.98 2.68 8.06
C LEU A 370 -14.93 2.19 9.05
N PHE A 371 -14.78 0.87 9.18
CA PHE A 371 -13.76 0.29 10.04
C PHE A 371 -12.34 0.66 9.57
N LEU A 372 -12.02 0.50 8.28
CA LEU A 372 -10.71 0.88 7.75
C LEU A 372 -10.42 2.36 7.93
N GLY A 373 -11.42 3.22 7.73
CA GLY A 373 -11.30 4.66 7.97
C GLY A 373 -10.99 4.95 9.45
N LEU A 374 -11.73 4.35 10.38
CA LEU A 374 -11.50 4.53 11.82
C LEU A 374 -10.11 4.04 12.22
N VAL A 375 -9.69 2.90 11.69
CA VAL A 375 -8.38 2.31 11.98
C VAL A 375 -7.25 3.13 11.37
N ALA A 376 -7.42 3.71 10.18
CA ALA A 376 -6.44 4.60 9.57
C ALA A 376 -6.23 5.91 10.37
N VAL A 377 -7.31 6.42 10.95
CA VAL A 377 -7.35 7.66 11.74
C VAL A 377 -6.94 7.48 13.19
N SER A 378 -7.18 6.29 13.76
CA SER A 378 -6.95 6.04 15.18
C SER A 378 -5.55 6.42 15.68
N PRO A 379 -4.43 6.19 14.96
CA PRO A 379 -3.12 6.51 15.50
C PRO A 379 -2.86 8.01 15.59
N TYR A 380 -3.42 8.80 14.67
CA TYR A 380 -3.36 10.26 14.72
C TYR A 380 -4.24 10.80 15.84
N ALA A 381 -5.46 10.27 15.99
CA ALA A 381 -6.35 10.65 17.09
C ALA A 381 -5.75 10.34 18.47
N LEU A 382 -5.05 9.21 18.60
CA LEU A 382 -4.35 8.83 19.82
C LEU A 382 -3.14 9.73 20.08
N GLY A 383 -2.36 10.08 19.05
CA GLY A 383 -1.27 11.06 19.18
C GLY A 383 -1.76 12.44 19.62
N ALA A 384 -2.91 12.88 19.11
CA ALA A 384 -3.54 14.15 19.46
C ALA A 384 -4.09 14.17 20.90
N LEU A 385 -4.77 13.09 21.32
CA LEU A 385 -5.43 13.00 22.62
C LEU A 385 -4.46 12.72 23.78
N PHE A 386 -3.42 11.92 23.54
CA PHE A 386 -2.45 11.54 24.57
C PHE A 386 -1.18 12.41 24.56
N GLY A 387 -1.07 13.37 23.62
CA GLY A 387 0.11 14.20 23.43
C GLY A 387 1.31 13.40 22.88
N ASN A 388 2.36 14.10 22.45
CA ASN A 388 3.66 13.52 22.08
C ASN A 388 4.28 12.85 23.33
N LEU A 389 3.86 11.63 23.63
CA LEU A 389 4.42 10.79 24.69
C LEU A 389 5.86 10.42 24.32
N GLY A 390 6.82 11.21 24.79
CA GLY A 390 8.24 10.85 24.86
C GLY A 390 9.01 10.88 23.54
N GLY A 391 8.70 11.77 22.60
CA GLY A 391 9.51 11.96 21.39
C GLY A 391 9.34 10.88 20.31
N LEU A 392 8.72 9.74 20.63
CA LEU A 392 8.21 8.83 19.61
C LEU A 392 7.03 9.49 18.90
N SER A 393 7.21 9.80 17.62
CA SER A 393 6.12 10.19 16.71
C SER A 393 5.17 9.00 16.50
N VAL A 394 4.29 8.74 17.47
CA VAL A 394 3.27 7.68 17.46
C VAL A 394 2.40 7.76 16.19
N SER A 395 2.21 8.97 15.65
CA SER A 395 1.50 9.23 14.39
C SER A 395 2.14 8.56 13.17
N LEU A 396 3.47 8.45 13.12
CA LEU A 396 4.21 7.78 12.04
C LEU A 396 4.15 6.25 12.17
N GLY A 397 4.07 5.73 13.40
CA GLY A 397 4.07 4.30 13.68
C GLY A 397 2.75 3.61 13.32
N GLY A 398 1.63 4.33 13.44
CA GLY A 398 0.30 3.76 13.28
C GLY A 398 -0.05 3.30 11.87
N THR A 399 0.05 4.18 10.87
CA THR A 399 -0.18 3.82 9.45
C THR A 399 0.81 2.78 8.97
N GLY A 400 2.07 2.88 9.41
CA GLY A 400 3.09 1.86 9.18
C GLY A 400 2.70 0.48 9.75
N LEU A 401 2.17 0.44 10.97
CA LEU A 401 1.70 -0.79 11.60
C LEU A 401 0.57 -1.44 10.80
N LEU A 402 -0.41 -0.65 10.32
CA LEU A 402 -1.52 -1.18 9.50
C LEU A 402 -1.02 -1.85 8.24
N ILE A 403 -0.17 -1.14 7.49
CA ILE A 403 0.41 -1.66 6.26
C ILE A 403 1.21 -2.92 6.57
N ALA A 404 1.99 -2.92 7.66
CA ALA A 404 2.83 -4.05 8.00
C ALA A 404 2.03 -5.32 8.34
N VAL A 405 1.01 -5.20 9.19
CA VAL A 405 0.15 -6.32 9.57
C VAL A 405 -0.55 -6.91 8.36
N SER A 406 -1.12 -6.07 7.51
CA SER A 406 -1.86 -6.54 6.36
C SER A 406 -0.98 -7.22 5.30
N VAL A 407 0.23 -6.71 5.05
CA VAL A 407 1.20 -7.37 4.14
C VAL A 407 1.60 -8.74 4.67
N VAL A 408 1.80 -8.88 5.98
CA VAL A 408 2.09 -10.17 6.62
C VAL A 408 0.92 -11.13 6.46
N VAL A 409 -0.32 -10.70 6.75
CA VAL A 409 -1.52 -11.53 6.61
C VAL A 409 -1.73 -11.98 5.16
N GLU A 410 -1.55 -11.08 4.19
CA GLU A 410 -1.69 -11.41 2.78
C GLU A 410 -0.63 -12.41 2.31
N THR A 411 0.63 -12.18 2.68
CA THR A 411 1.73 -13.11 2.37
C THR A 411 1.46 -14.49 2.97
N MET A 412 1.05 -14.55 4.23
CA MET A 412 0.75 -15.80 4.91
C MET A 412 -0.35 -16.58 4.19
N LYS A 413 -1.42 -15.89 3.76
CA LYS A 413 -2.50 -16.52 2.98
C LYS A 413 -2.03 -17.02 1.62
N GLN A 414 -1.19 -16.29 0.92
CA GLN A 414 -0.63 -16.74 -0.35
C GLN A 414 0.30 -17.95 -0.18
N LEU A 415 1.09 -17.96 0.89
CA LEU A 415 1.95 -19.08 1.23
C LEU A 415 1.12 -20.32 1.57
N GLU A 416 0.06 -20.16 2.37
CA GLU A 416 -0.88 -21.23 2.70
C GLU A 416 -1.56 -21.79 1.45
N ALA A 417 -2.01 -20.93 0.53
CA ALA A 417 -2.60 -21.35 -0.74
C ALA A 417 -1.62 -22.18 -1.58
N GLN A 418 -0.36 -21.76 -1.69
CA GLN A 418 0.67 -22.54 -2.40
C GLN A 418 0.97 -23.88 -1.73
N MET A 419 1.00 -23.91 -0.39
CA MET A 419 1.21 -25.14 0.39
C MET A 419 0.03 -26.11 0.23
N LEU A 420 -1.20 -25.62 0.22
CA LEU A 420 -2.41 -26.43 0.01
C LEU A 420 -2.41 -27.06 -1.39
N MET A 421 -2.05 -26.31 -2.43
CA MET A 421 -1.93 -26.86 -3.79
C MET A 421 -0.90 -27.98 -3.88
N ARG A 422 0.18 -27.93 -3.10
CA ARG A 422 1.18 -29.00 -3.06
C ARG A 422 0.70 -30.22 -2.29
N ASN A 423 -0.01 -30.03 -1.18
CA ASN A 423 -0.56 -31.12 -0.37
C ASN A 423 -1.73 -31.86 -1.04
N TYR A 424 -2.14 -31.46 -2.26
CA TYR A 424 -3.13 -32.19 -3.07
C TYR A 424 -2.60 -33.53 -3.62
N GLU A 425 -1.33 -33.87 -3.42
CA GLU A 425 -0.79 -35.21 -3.68
C GLU A 425 -1.24 -36.21 -2.59
N GLY A 426 -2.41 -36.83 -2.80
CA GLY A 426 -2.88 -37.86 -1.88
C GLY A 426 -4.10 -38.68 -2.29
N PHE A 427 -4.56 -38.63 -3.55
CA PHE A 427 -5.70 -39.47 -3.98
C PHE A 427 -5.30 -40.74 -4.75
N ILE A 428 -4.01 -40.91 -5.06
CA ILE A 428 -3.47 -42.16 -5.60
C ILE A 428 -2.34 -42.61 -4.65
N LYS A 429 -2.71 -43.33 -3.60
CA LYS A 429 -1.82 -44.25 -2.90
C LYS A 429 -2.57 -45.53 -2.61
#